data_AF-A0A2M7K5N5-F1
#
_entry.id   AF-A0A2M7K5N5-F1
#
_cell.length_a   1.000
_cell.length_b   1.000
_cell.length_c   1.000
_cell.angle_alpha   90.00
_cell.angle_beta   90.00
_cell.angle_gamma   90.00
#
_symmetry.space_group_name_H-M   'P 1'
#
loop_
_entity.id
_entity.type
_entity.pdbx_description
1 polymer ?
#
loop_
_entity_poly.entity_id
_entity_poly.type
_entity_poly.pdbx_seq_one_letter_code
_entity_poly.pdbx_strand_id
1 'polypeptide(L)'
;VTIFNNKKSENNTINYYPVKMGIFSVTFNLLIIQEDKKIEILQNDILNEKIVLRDYLIGNEYDLKLLDKLSNLNKLSVFFSNDKRYDSFEGLKRISNKELKTYLKINDIEFNSLNKREKVKKHEEFAKEKYLNDTKTDYYDTPYIYQPENKIKAFSILGVDGYINKKDVNKQNFQRPRNSFIYEGGNIIFNRFGKRIEASFVSSNLFFSNLIYGIKLQNENYYHLFTAILNSDLVNFYLSLKYRKRIDDNFANLDTKAIKNIPIPKNFDEILILEISEISQQLTEGKLKYEDKIKEKLNELIYDLYDLGYLERQRIKDFFANKKTIKEIDLSEYKEALTETIELHFENKPEIESCQGINLPFGLVVTAIYFNKAKSTQPTSKKKLQYAINEILKTSGEKFLAMSEKVYGKDCIYIIKNNSFQNWTTTKAFEDGQEILKSIR
;
A
#
# COMPACT_ATOMS: atom_id res chain seq x y z
N VAL A 1 15.25 -12.85 20.12
CA VAL A 1 14.05 -13.42 20.78
C VAL A 1 13.27 -12.28 21.42
N THR A 2 12.09 -11.94 20.92
CA THR A 2 11.20 -10.98 21.58
C THR A 2 10.63 -11.67 22.81
N ILE A 3 11.22 -11.42 23.97
CA ILE A 3 10.78 -12.00 25.23
C ILE A 3 9.53 -11.20 25.67
N PHE A 4 8.35 -11.79 25.44
CA PHE A 4 7.06 -11.36 26.01
C PHE A 4 7.03 -11.63 27.53
N ASN A 5 8.00 -11.10 28.26
CA ASN A 5 8.01 -11.15 29.71
C ASN A 5 7.65 -9.76 30.21
N ASN A 6 6.55 -9.65 30.95
CA ASN A 6 6.09 -8.43 31.63
C ASN A 6 7.07 -7.92 32.71
N LYS A 7 8.33 -8.36 32.71
CA LYS A 7 9.38 -7.83 33.57
C LYS A 7 9.95 -6.56 32.94
N LYS A 8 9.84 -5.45 33.68
CA LYS A 8 10.61 -4.23 33.40
C LYS A 8 12.09 -4.61 33.37
N SER A 9 12.77 -4.36 32.25
CA SER A 9 14.24 -4.49 32.21
C SER A 9 14.85 -3.40 33.08
N GLU A 10 16.05 -3.63 33.62
CA GLU A 10 16.72 -2.70 34.54
C GLU A 10 16.89 -1.29 33.94
N ASN A 11 16.89 -1.15 32.61
CA ASN A 11 17.01 0.13 31.89
C ASN A 11 15.75 0.55 31.10
N ASN A 12 14.63 -0.17 31.25
CA ASN A 12 13.38 0.09 30.52
C ASN A 12 13.52 0.07 28.97
N THR A 13 14.56 -0.58 28.44
CA THR A 13 14.84 -0.73 27.01
C THR A 13 14.68 -2.19 26.54
N ILE A 14 14.28 -2.37 25.29
CA ILE A 14 14.19 -3.65 24.57
C ILE A 14 15.03 -3.55 23.30
N ASN A 15 15.81 -4.59 23.01
CA ASN A 15 16.48 -4.73 21.72
C ASN A 15 15.55 -5.39 20.72
N TYR A 16 15.18 -4.66 19.68
CA TYR A 16 14.47 -5.16 18.52
C TYR A 16 15.45 -5.46 17.40
N TYR A 17 15.35 -6.65 16.84
CA TYR A 17 16.20 -7.11 15.74
C TYR A 17 15.38 -7.11 14.45
N PRO A 18 15.56 -6.14 13.55
CA PRO A 18 14.83 -6.10 12.30
C PRO A 18 15.19 -7.32 11.45
N VAL A 19 14.18 -8.07 11.05
CA VAL A 19 14.36 -9.21 10.14
C VAL A 19 14.32 -8.69 8.71
N LYS A 20 15.48 -8.40 8.13
CA LYS A 20 15.60 -8.12 6.69
C LYS A 20 15.92 -9.42 5.97
N MET A 21 14.98 -9.89 5.14
CA MET A 21 15.23 -11.02 4.23
C MET A 21 16.11 -10.53 3.08
N GLY A 22 17.43 -10.57 3.29
CA GLY A 22 18.40 -10.26 2.24
C GLY A 22 18.36 -11.29 1.10
N ILE A 23 19.16 -11.05 0.06
CA ILE A 23 19.25 -11.92 -1.11
C ILE A 23 19.51 -13.39 -0.74
N PHE A 24 20.33 -13.61 0.28
CA PHE A 24 20.75 -14.92 0.76
C PHE A 24 19.68 -15.57 1.65
N SER A 25 18.94 -14.77 2.41
CA SER A 25 17.82 -15.25 3.23
C SER A 25 16.71 -15.87 2.38
N VAL A 26 16.38 -15.23 1.25
CA VAL A 26 15.35 -15.74 0.33
C VAL A 26 15.85 -16.95 -0.45
N THR A 27 17.09 -16.92 -0.92
CA THR A 27 17.66 -17.99 -1.76
C THR A 27 17.85 -19.29 -0.98
N PHE A 28 18.24 -19.20 0.31
CA PHE A 28 18.58 -20.36 1.13
C PHE A 28 17.58 -20.62 2.26
N ASN A 29 16.45 -19.91 2.30
CA ASN A 29 15.47 -19.97 3.40
C ASN A 29 16.11 -19.77 4.79
N LEU A 30 17.01 -18.79 4.91
CA LEU A 30 17.73 -18.47 6.14
C LEU A 30 17.22 -17.17 6.77
N LEU A 31 16.95 -17.18 8.07
CA LEU A 31 16.72 -15.96 8.85
C LEU A 31 18.06 -15.47 9.40
N ILE A 32 18.58 -14.38 8.83
CA ILE A 32 19.85 -13.78 9.27
C ILE A 32 19.53 -12.64 10.25
N ILE A 33 19.95 -12.79 11.51
CA ILE A 33 19.85 -11.75 12.53
C ILE A 33 21.17 -10.97 12.53
N GLN A 34 21.10 -9.69 12.22
CA GLN A 34 22.25 -8.78 12.18
C GLN A 34 22.31 -8.02 13.52
N GLU A 35 23.21 -8.45 14.42
CA GLU A 35 23.36 -7.88 15.77
C GLU A 35 23.76 -6.39 15.73
N ASP A 36 24.52 -5.97 14.72
CA ASP A 36 24.91 -4.59 14.46
C ASP A 36 23.73 -3.69 14.07
N LYS A 37 22.61 -4.27 13.64
CA LYS A 37 21.37 -3.55 13.27
C LYS A 37 20.30 -3.56 14.35
N LYS A 38 20.65 -3.93 15.60
CA LYS A 38 19.71 -3.86 16.71
C LYS A 38 19.18 -2.43 16.89
N ILE A 39 17.88 -2.32 17.17
CA ILE A 39 17.21 -1.08 17.49
C ILE A 39 16.84 -1.12 18.96
N GLU A 40 17.33 -0.18 19.75
CA GLU A 40 17.00 -0.08 21.16
C GLU A 40 15.71 0.75 21.31
N ILE A 41 14.68 0.14 21.90
CA ILE A 41 13.35 0.73 22.04
C ILE A 41 13.01 0.88 23.52
N LEU A 42 12.58 2.06 23.94
CA LEU A 42 12.07 2.28 25.29
C LEU A 42 10.69 1.63 25.45
N GLN A 43 10.52 0.80 26.47
CA GLN A 43 9.23 0.14 26.76
C GLN A 43 8.12 1.15 27.01
N ASN A 44 8.42 2.28 27.66
CA ASN A 44 7.45 3.36 27.89
C ASN A 44 6.93 3.97 26.59
N ASP A 45 7.71 4.00 25.51
CA ASP A 45 7.26 4.56 24.24
C ASP A 45 6.30 3.62 23.51
N ILE A 46 6.45 2.30 23.72
CA ILE A 46 5.48 1.30 23.26
C ILE A 46 4.18 1.42 24.09
N LEU A 47 4.30 1.51 25.42
CA LEU A 47 3.15 1.59 26.32
C LEU A 47 2.31 2.86 26.12
N ASN A 48 2.95 3.98 25.79
CA ASN A 48 2.28 5.25 25.52
C ASN A 48 1.88 5.42 24.05
N GLU A 49 1.92 4.35 23.23
CA GLU A 49 1.62 4.37 21.80
C GLU A 49 2.42 5.38 20.96
N LYS A 50 3.59 5.81 21.46
CA LYS A 50 4.51 6.69 20.70
C LYS A 50 5.25 5.91 19.61
N ILE A 51 5.53 4.63 19.87
CA ILE A 51 6.22 3.72 18.95
C ILE A 51 5.35 2.49 18.74
N VAL A 52 5.09 2.14 17.48
CA VAL A 52 4.46 0.86 17.12
C VAL A 52 5.55 -0.07 16.59
N LEU A 53 5.75 -1.24 17.21
CA LEU A 53 6.75 -2.21 16.74
C LEU A 53 6.59 -2.61 15.27
N ARG A 54 5.36 -2.47 14.75
CA ARG A 54 5.05 -2.66 13.34
C ARG A 54 5.83 -1.69 12.45
N ASP A 55 6.08 -0.46 12.87
CA ASP A 55 6.78 0.55 12.06
C ASP A 55 8.21 0.07 11.73
N TYR A 56 8.86 -0.68 12.62
CA TYR A 56 10.15 -1.31 12.34
C TYR A 56 10.09 -2.57 11.47
N LEU A 57 8.89 -3.10 11.21
CA LEU A 57 8.62 -4.11 10.19
C LEU A 57 8.21 -3.49 8.85
N ILE A 58 7.84 -2.20 8.83
CA ILE A 58 7.28 -1.50 7.68
C ILE A 58 8.33 -0.55 7.11
N GLY A 59 9.06 -1.01 6.08
CA GLY A 59 9.95 -0.14 5.33
C GLY A 59 11.22 0.26 6.09
N ASN A 60 11.89 1.30 5.62
CA ASN A 60 13.10 1.87 6.21
C ASN A 60 12.89 3.29 6.77
N GLU A 61 13.95 3.92 7.26
CA GLU A 61 13.88 5.27 7.86
C GLU A 61 13.23 6.33 6.95
N TYR A 62 13.40 6.22 5.64
CA TYR A 62 12.83 7.15 4.67
C TYR A 62 11.36 6.90 4.43
N ASP A 63 10.93 5.63 4.41
CA ASP A 63 9.51 5.27 4.37
C ASP A 63 8.80 5.83 5.62
N LEU A 64 9.38 5.62 6.80
CA LEU A 64 8.85 6.14 8.06
C LEU A 64 8.76 7.67 8.06
N LYS A 65 9.81 8.36 7.63
CA LYS A 65 9.83 9.83 7.53
C LYS A 65 8.71 10.34 6.62
N LEU A 66 8.47 9.70 5.47
CA LEU A 66 7.38 10.06 4.57
C LEU A 66 6.01 9.76 5.22
N LEU A 67 5.85 8.60 5.86
CA LEU A 67 4.61 8.26 6.57
C LEU A 67 4.31 9.26 7.69
N ASP A 68 5.31 9.71 8.44
CA ASP A 68 5.17 10.72 9.50
C ASP A 68 4.78 12.07 8.93
N LYS A 69 5.43 12.51 7.83
CA LYS A 69 5.04 13.72 7.08
C LYS A 69 3.57 13.66 6.69
N LEU A 70 3.13 12.55 6.09
CA LEU A 70 1.73 12.36 5.69
C LEU A 70 0.77 12.30 6.87
N SER A 71 1.19 11.68 7.98
CA SER A 71 0.37 11.55 9.20
C SER A 71 0.10 12.87 9.90
N ASN A 72 0.96 13.86 9.68
CA ASN A 72 0.83 15.22 10.21
C ASN A 72 -0.13 16.12 9.40
N LEU A 73 -0.69 15.61 8.30
CA LEU A 73 -1.69 16.30 7.48
C LEU A 73 -3.09 16.23 8.10
N ASN A 74 -4.08 16.85 7.45
CA ASN A 74 -5.47 16.72 7.88
C ASN A 74 -5.94 15.28 7.73
N LYS A 75 -6.89 14.88 8.57
CA LYS A 75 -7.55 13.58 8.47
C LYS A 75 -8.75 13.70 7.56
N LEU A 76 -8.99 12.70 6.71
CA LEU A 76 -10.17 12.63 5.84
C LEU A 76 -11.48 12.81 6.63
N SER A 77 -11.55 12.31 7.86
CA SER A 77 -12.73 12.46 8.71
C SER A 77 -13.11 13.90 9.05
N VAL A 78 -12.17 14.86 8.94
CA VAL A 78 -12.45 16.30 9.17
C VAL A 78 -13.37 16.87 8.08
N PHE A 79 -13.37 16.26 6.88
CA PHE A 79 -14.15 16.71 5.74
C PHE A 79 -15.49 16.00 5.59
N PHE A 80 -15.81 15.08 6.50
CA PHE A 80 -17.08 14.38 6.52
C PHE A 80 -18.23 15.35 6.76
N SER A 81 -19.42 15.01 6.24
CA SER A 81 -20.63 15.77 6.51
C SER A 81 -20.89 15.88 8.02
N ASN A 82 -21.17 17.10 8.48
CA ASN A 82 -21.54 17.39 9.88
C ASN A 82 -23.05 17.21 10.14
N ASP A 83 -23.82 16.77 9.14
CA ASP A 83 -25.25 16.50 9.31
C ASP A 83 -25.45 15.38 10.34
N LYS A 84 -26.28 15.63 11.36
CA LYS A 84 -26.55 14.66 12.44
C LYS A 84 -27.14 13.33 11.92
N ARG A 85 -27.73 13.34 10.73
CA ARG A 85 -28.27 12.14 10.05
C ARG A 85 -27.17 11.27 9.44
N TYR A 86 -25.96 11.79 9.26
CA TYR A 86 -24.80 11.03 8.81
C TYR A 86 -24.19 10.24 9.97
N ASP A 87 -24.86 9.16 10.38
CA ASP A 87 -24.52 8.37 11.56
C ASP A 87 -23.44 7.30 11.29
N SER A 88 -23.16 7.01 10.01
CA SER A 88 -22.25 5.96 9.58
C SER A 88 -21.77 6.20 8.15
N PHE A 89 -20.56 5.77 7.85
CA PHE A 89 -20.06 5.63 6.47
C PHE A 89 -19.95 4.16 6.04
N GLU A 90 -20.32 3.23 6.92
CA GLU A 90 -20.60 1.83 6.56
C GLU A 90 -22.05 1.66 6.11
N GLY A 91 -22.25 0.88 5.05
CA GLY A 91 -23.57 0.58 4.50
C GLY A 91 -24.37 -0.48 5.26
N LEU A 92 -25.33 -1.08 4.56
CA LEU A 92 -26.30 -2.04 5.08
C LEU A 92 -25.66 -3.39 5.41
N LYS A 93 -25.93 -3.90 6.61
CA LYS A 93 -25.53 -5.24 7.01
C LYS A 93 -26.70 -6.21 6.87
N ARG A 94 -26.58 -7.18 5.95
CA ARG A 94 -27.53 -8.29 5.80
C ARG A 94 -27.73 -9.02 7.13
N ILE A 95 -28.91 -9.61 7.29
CA ILE A 95 -29.22 -10.52 8.41
C ILE A 95 -28.12 -11.57 8.60
N SER A 96 -27.89 -12.00 9.83
CA SER A 96 -26.94 -13.07 10.14
C SER A 96 -27.42 -14.42 9.65
N ASN A 97 -26.49 -15.36 9.57
CA ASN A 97 -26.81 -16.78 9.42
C ASN A 97 -27.78 -17.27 10.50
N LYS A 98 -27.76 -16.73 11.72
CA LYS A 98 -28.71 -17.10 12.78
C LYS A 98 -30.13 -16.68 12.41
N GLU A 99 -30.31 -15.43 12.01
CA GLU A 99 -31.61 -14.88 11.59
C GLU A 99 -32.12 -15.57 10.32
N LEU A 100 -31.25 -15.81 9.34
CA LEU A 100 -31.61 -16.52 8.10
C LEU A 100 -32.07 -17.96 8.38
N LYS A 101 -31.40 -18.68 9.28
CA LYS A 101 -31.82 -20.03 9.71
C LYS A 101 -33.22 -20.02 10.30
N THR A 102 -33.50 -19.08 11.21
CA THR A 102 -34.82 -18.93 11.82
C THR A 102 -35.89 -18.64 10.77
N TYR A 103 -35.57 -17.79 9.79
CA TYR A 103 -36.47 -17.47 8.69
C TYR A 103 -36.80 -18.71 7.83
N LEU A 104 -35.77 -19.46 7.43
CA LEU A 104 -35.92 -20.65 6.59
C LEU A 104 -36.44 -21.88 7.34
N LYS A 105 -36.56 -21.82 8.67
CA LYS A 105 -36.92 -22.94 9.55
C LYS A 105 -35.99 -24.15 9.40
N ILE A 106 -34.71 -23.89 9.15
CA ILE A 106 -33.66 -24.92 9.01
C ILE A 106 -32.94 -25.09 10.35
N ASN A 107 -32.65 -26.34 10.74
CA ASN A 107 -31.92 -26.63 11.97
C ASN A 107 -30.40 -26.33 11.86
N ASP A 108 -29.72 -26.27 13.01
CA ASP A 108 -28.29 -25.90 13.03
C ASP A 108 -27.39 -26.90 12.30
N ILE A 109 -27.70 -28.19 12.35
CA ILE A 109 -26.89 -29.24 11.72
C ILE A 109 -26.94 -29.10 10.20
N GLU A 110 -28.15 -28.98 9.66
CA GLU A 110 -28.41 -28.82 8.23
C GLU A 110 -27.82 -27.53 7.67
N PHE A 111 -27.95 -26.39 8.38
CA PHE A 111 -27.36 -25.15 7.89
C PHE A 111 -25.83 -25.12 8.02
N ASN A 112 -25.27 -25.75 9.07
CA ASN A 112 -23.83 -25.76 9.27
C ASN A 112 -23.12 -26.68 8.26
N SER A 113 -23.78 -27.74 7.79
CA SER A 113 -23.24 -28.61 6.73
C SER A 113 -23.13 -27.92 5.37
N LEU A 114 -23.91 -26.85 5.14
CA LEU A 114 -23.80 -26.05 3.92
C LEU A 114 -22.41 -25.41 3.78
N ASN A 115 -21.86 -25.51 2.58
CA ASN A 115 -20.63 -24.83 2.23
C ASN A 115 -20.86 -23.31 2.06
N LYS A 116 -19.76 -22.55 1.87
CA LYS A 116 -19.82 -21.08 1.73
C LYS A 116 -20.70 -20.62 0.55
N ARG A 117 -20.65 -21.31 -0.59
CA ARG A 117 -21.43 -20.93 -1.79
C ARG A 117 -22.92 -21.16 -1.58
N GLU A 118 -23.29 -22.27 -0.97
CA GLU A 118 -24.69 -22.58 -0.64
C GLU A 118 -25.26 -21.58 0.35
N LYS A 119 -24.50 -21.20 1.39
CA LYS A 119 -24.88 -20.15 2.33
C LYS A 119 -25.10 -18.81 1.62
N VAL A 120 -24.22 -18.44 0.69
CA VAL A 120 -24.37 -17.20 -0.11
C VAL A 120 -25.65 -17.25 -0.94
N LYS A 121 -25.93 -18.37 -1.62
CA LYS A 121 -27.16 -18.56 -2.39
C LYS A 121 -28.42 -18.40 -1.55
N LYS A 122 -28.43 -18.94 -0.31
CA LYS A 122 -29.56 -18.77 0.61
C LYS A 122 -29.78 -17.31 1.03
N HIS A 123 -28.71 -16.54 1.21
CA HIS A 123 -28.81 -15.09 1.44
C HIS A 123 -29.34 -14.33 0.24
N GLU A 124 -28.98 -14.74 -0.98
CA GLU A 124 -29.48 -14.15 -2.23
C GLU A 124 -30.96 -14.46 -2.44
N GLU A 125 -31.38 -15.71 -2.21
CA GLU A 125 -32.79 -16.13 -2.25
C GLU A 125 -33.64 -15.27 -1.28
N PHE A 126 -33.19 -15.12 -0.03
CA PHE A 126 -33.85 -14.25 0.94
C PHE A 126 -33.93 -12.80 0.47
N ALA A 127 -32.84 -12.25 -0.09
CA ALA A 127 -32.81 -10.88 -0.56
C ALA A 127 -33.83 -10.64 -1.68
N LYS A 128 -33.88 -11.54 -2.68
CA LYS A 128 -34.81 -11.45 -3.81
C LYS A 128 -36.27 -11.59 -3.40
N GLU A 129 -36.54 -12.36 -2.35
CA GLU A 129 -37.90 -12.50 -1.82
C GLU A 129 -38.35 -11.26 -1.04
N LYS A 130 -37.43 -10.57 -0.34
CA LYS A 130 -37.80 -9.57 0.66
C LYS A 130 -37.60 -8.12 0.26
N TYR A 131 -36.55 -7.79 -0.50
CA TYR A 131 -36.18 -6.39 -0.69
C TYR A 131 -35.42 -6.08 -1.98
N LEU A 132 -34.97 -7.09 -2.73
CA LEU A 132 -34.12 -6.90 -3.91
C LEU A 132 -34.84 -7.32 -5.19
N ASN A 133 -34.86 -6.44 -6.19
CA ASN A 133 -35.32 -6.75 -7.53
C ASN A 133 -34.18 -6.62 -8.54
N ASP A 134 -34.09 -7.54 -9.50
CA ASP A 134 -33.06 -7.50 -10.53
C ASP A 134 -33.31 -6.33 -11.51
N THR A 135 -34.55 -5.86 -11.64
CA THR A 135 -34.96 -4.79 -12.54
C THR A 135 -35.49 -3.57 -11.77
N LYS A 136 -35.29 -2.38 -12.35
CA LYS A 136 -35.84 -1.15 -11.80
C LYS A 136 -37.35 -1.12 -12.02
N THR A 137 -38.11 -0.83 -10.96
CA THR A 137 -39.55 -0.60 -11.01
C THR A 137 -39.92 0.66 -10.24
N ASP A 138 -41.18 1.07 -10.26
CA ASP A 138 -41.67 2.22 -9.48
C ASP A 138 -41.50 2.01 -7.96
N TYR A 139 -41.54 0.75 -7.51
CA TYR A 139 -41.25 0.41 -6.12
C TYR A 139 -39.76 0.18 -5.90
N TYR A 140 -39.11 -0.66 -6.71
CA TYR A 140 -37.68 -0.94 -6.60
C TYR A 140 -36.90 0.05 -7.46
N ASP A 141 -36.73 1.27 -6.95
CA ASP A 141 -36.30 2.43 -7.74
C ASP A 141 -34.81 2.80 -7.56
N THR A 142 -34.20 2.36 -6.45
CA THR A 142 -32.86 2.78 -6.04
C THR A 142 -31.86 1.65 -6.22
N PRO A 143 -30.75 1.85 -6.94
CA PRO A 143 -29.74 0.82 -7.14
C PRO A 143 -29.11 0.37 -5.80
N TYR A 144 -28.66 -0.89 -5.77
CA TYR A 144 -28.01 -1.50 -4.62
C TYR A 144 -26.75 -2.27 -5.00
N ILE A 145 -25.66 -2.05 -4.26
CA ILE A 145 -24.41 -2.80 -4.39
C ILE A 145 -24.13 -3.55 -3.08
N TYR A 146 -24.18 -4.87 -3.14
CA TYR A 146 -23.78 -5.74 -2.05
C TYR A 146 -22.27 -6.00 -2.05
N GLN A 147 -21.73 -6.49 -3.16
CA GLN A 147 -20.31 -6.84 -3.29
C GLN A 147 -19.59 -5.83 -4.19
N PRO A 148 -18.48 -5.23 -3.73
CA PRO A 148 -17.72 -4.28 -4.54
C PRO A 148 -17.01 -4.94 -5.73
N GLU A 149 -16.69 -6.23 -5.65
CA GLU A 149 -15.94 -6.95 -6.67
C GLU A 149 -16.63 -6.87 -8.04
N ASN A 150 -15.88 -6.45 -9.07
CA ASN A 150 -16.35 -6.23 -10.44
C ASN A 150 -17.47 -5.16 -10.60
N LYS A 151 -17.82 -4.43 -9.55
CA LYS A 151 -18.88 -3.40 -9.57
C LYS A 151 -18.37 -2.01 -9.30
N ILE A 152 -17.44 -1.86 -8.36
CA ILE A 152 -16.78 -0.58 -8.08
C ILE A 152 -15.41 -0.64 -8.72
N LYS A 153 -15.12 0.36 -9.56
CA LYS A 153 -13.79 0.60 -10.13
C LYS A 153 -13.39 2.05 -9.85
N ALA A 154 -12.11 2.34 -10.02
CA ALA A 154 -11.62 3.71 -9.96
C ALA A 154 -12.47 4.60 -10.90
N PHE A 155 -13.07 5.63 -10.32
CA PHE A 155 -13.94 6.63 -10.95
C PHE A 155 -15.26 6.11 -11.55
N SER A 156 -15.58 4.81 -11.47
CA SER A 156 -16.73 4.25 -12.18
C SER A 156 -17.48 3.17 -11.39
N ILE A 157 -18.79 3.10 -11.63
CA ILE A 157 -19.65 1.99 -11.20
C ILE A 157 -20.01 1.17 -12.43
N LEU A 158 -19.50 -0.07 -12.48
CA LEU A 158 -19.67 -0.98 -13.61
C LEU A 158 -20.99 -1.75 -13.56
N GLY A 159 -21.60 -1.86 -12.38
CA GLY A 159 -22.84 -2.61 -12.21
C GLY A 159 -23.39 -2.56 -10.80
N VAL A 160 -24.59 -3.11 -10.65
CA VAL A 160 -25.34 -3.18 -9.39
C VAL A 160 -25.83 -4.61 -9.16
N ASP A 161 -26.13 -4.97 -7.91
CA ASP A 161 -26.75 -6.26 -7.57
C ASP A 161 -28.26 -6.28 -7.81
N GLY A 162 -28.88 -5.11 -7.96
CA GLY A 162 -30.30 -4.93 -8.21
C GLY A 162 -30.78 -3.59 -7.67
N TYR A 163 -32.07 -3.50 -7.41
CA TYR A 163 -32.76 -2.30 -6.95
C TYR A 163 -33.55 -2.61 -5.67
N ILE A 164 -33.54 -1.68 -4.73
CA ILE A 164 -34.23 -1.80 -3.43
C ILE A 164 -35.07 -0.55 -3.17
N ASN A 165 -36.14 -0.67 -2.37
CA ASN A 165 -36.89 0.49 -1.89
C ASN A 165 -36.37 0.94 -0.51
N LYS A 166 -36.36 2.25 -0.26
CA LYS A 166 -36.04 2.83 1.05
C LYS A 166 -36.90 2.27 2.20
N LYS A 167 -38.17 1.92 1.96
CA LYS A 167 -39.10 1.32 2.93
C LYS A 167 -38.64 -0.08 3.39
N ASP A 168 -37.90 -0.79 2.55
CA ASP A 168 -37.40 -2.14 2.86
C ASP A 168 -36.11 -2.11 3.69
N VAL A 169 -35.51 -0.93 3.87
CA VAL A 169 -34.33 -0.71 4.72
C VAL A 169 -34.75 -0.63 6.20
N ASN A 170 -35.13 -1.79 6.74
CA ASN A 170 -35.67 -1.91 8.08
C ASN A 170 -35.08 -3.13 8.82
N LYS A 171 -35.46 -3.31 10.09
CA LYS A 171 -34.92 -4.38 10.96
C LYS A 171 -35.36 -5.80 10.57
N GLN A 172 -36.38 -5.95 9.73
CA GLN A 172 -36.81 -7.27 9.24
C GLN A 172 -35.84 -7.78 8.16
N ASN A 173 -35.29 -6.87 7.36
CA ASN A 173 -34.43 -7.19 6.21
C ASN A 173 -32.94 -7.03 6.49
N PHE A 174 -32.57 -6.22 7.49
CA PHE A 174 -31.18 -5.88 7.83
C PHE A 174 -30.93 -5.87 9.33
N GLN A 175 -29.73 -6.28 9.77
CA GLN A 175 -29.38 -6.27 11.21
C GLN A 175 -29.31 -4.87 11.79
N ARG A 176 -28.82 -3.93 10.99
CA ARG A 176 -28.57 -2.55 11.36
C ARG A 176 -28.99 -1.66 10.20
N PRO A 177 -30.30 -1.40 10.03
CA PRO A 177 -30.72 -0.36 9.10
C PRO A 177 -30.05 0.94 9.52
N ARG A 178 -29.53 1.66 8.53
CA ARG A 178 -28.86 2.95 8.73
C ARG A 178 -29.80 4.08 8.35
N ASN A 179 -29.48 5.30 8.75
CA ASN A 179 -30.22 6.45 8.26
C ASN A 179 -30.13 6.50 6.72
N SER A 180 -31.27 6.71 6.05
CA SER A 180 -31.30 6.75 4.59
C SER A 180 -30.44 7.88 4.01
N PHE A 181 -30.23 8.94 4.79
CA PHE A 181 -29.38 10.08 4.42
C PHE A 181 -27.98 9.65 3.95
N ILE A 182 -27.45 8.54 4.46
CA ILE A 182 -26.14 8.01 4.04
C ILE A 182 -26.11 7.63 2.56
N TYR A 183 -27.24 7.21 1.99
CA TYR A 183 -27.34 6.68 0.63
C TYR A 183 -27.89 7.69 -0.36
N GLU A 184 -28.37 8.84 0.11
CA GLU A 184 -29.06 9.84 -0.71
C GLU A 184 -28.08 10.85 -1.32
N GLY A 185 -28.20 11.19 -2.60
CA GLY A 185 -27.38 12.21 -3.28
C GLY A 185 -25.87 11.91 -3.32
N GLY A 186 -25.06 12.97 -3.37
CA GLY A 186 -23.61 12.90 -3.54
C GLY A 186 -22.88 12.01 -2.53
N ASN A 187 -22.16 11.00 -3.01
CA ASN A 187 -21.41 10.06 -2.17
C ASN A 187 -20.16 9.54 -2.89
N ILE A 188 -19.04 9.43 -2.17
CA ILE A 188 -17.85 8.70 -2.65
C ILE A 188 -17.90 7.29 -2.11
N ILE A 189 -18.10 6.31 -2.98
CA ILE A 189 -18.16 4.90 -2.59
C ILE A 189 -16.87 4.17 -2.97
N PHE A 190 -16.40 3.30 -2.08
CA PHE A 190 -15.20 2.51 -2.33
C PHE A 190 -15.16 1.19 -1.56
N ASN A 191 -14.37 0.26 -2.06
CA ASN A 191 -14.18 -1.07 -1.50
C ASN A 191 -13.43 -1.05 -0.17
N ARG A 192 -13.87 -1.89 0.76
CA ARG A 192 -13.20 -2.11 2.06
C ARG A 192 -12.06 -3.14 2.00
N PHE A 193 -12.12 -4.04 1.02
CA PHE A 193 -11.24 -5.20 0.87
C PHE A 193 -10.58 -5.22 -0.50
N GLY A 194 -9.47 -5.96 -0.62
CA GLY A 194 -8.71 -6.08 -1.86
C GLY A 194 -7.46 -5.21 -1.86
N LYS A 195 -6.55 -5.40 -2.82
CA LYS A 195 -5.16 -4.88 -2.80
C LYS A 195 -5.02 -3.35 -2.86
N ARG A 196 -6.03 -2.64 -3.35
CA ARG A 196 -6.06 -1.19 -3.46
C ARG A 196 -7.47 -0.67 -3.18
N ILE A 197 -7.57 0.61 -2.84
CA ILE A 197 -8.84 1.33 -2.89
C ILE A 197 -9.18 1.62 -4.36
N GLU A 198 -10.41 1.32 -4.72
CA GLU A 198 -11.08 1.70 -5.95
C GLU A 198 -12.32 2.51 -5.52
N ALA A 199 -12.28 3.82 -5.77
CA ALA A 199 -13.29 4.77 -5.35
C ALA A 199 -14.01 5.39 -6.53
N SER A 200 -15.31 5.65 -6.38
CA SER A 200 -16.14 6.29 -7.39
C SER A 200 -17.08 7.29 -6.74
N PHE A 201 -17.25 8.45 -7.37
CA PHE A 201 -18.26 9.42 -6.98
C PHE A 201 -19.58 9.10 -7.67
N VAL A 202 -20.65 9.09 -6.90
CA VAL A 202 -22.03 8.97 -7.38
C VAL A 202 -22.82 10.19 -6.92
N SER A 203 -23.51 10.85 -7.85
CA SER A 203 -24.36 12.02 -7.56
C SER A 203 -25.80 11.65 -7.20
N SER A 204 -26.21 10.41 -7.48
CA SER A 204 -27.56 9.90 -7.28
C SER A 204 -27.65 8.96 -6.07
N ASN A 205 -28.88 8.66 -5.65
CA ASN A 205 -29.13 7.73 -4.56
C ASN A 205 -28.59 6.34 -4.90
N LEU A 206 -27.83 5.75 -3.97
CA LEU A 206 -27.25 4.42 -4.12
C LEU A 206 -27.16 3.73 -2.77
N PHE A 207 -27.87 2.61 -2.62
CA PHE A 207 -27.68 1.76 -1.46
C PHE A 207 -26.43 0.89 -1.63
N PHE A 208 -25.70 0.68 -0.54
CA PHE A 208 -24.53 -0.19 -0.53
C PHE A 208 -24.44 -0.96 0.78
N SER A 209 -23.72 -2.09 0.77
CA SER A 209 -23.56 -2.93 1.96
C SER A 209 -22.45 -2.45 2.89
N ASN A 210 -22.32 -3.11 4.05
CA ASN A 210 -21.23 -2.91 4.99
C ASN A 210 -19.84 -3.39 4.48
N LEU A 211 -19.76 -3.94 3.26
CA LEU A 211 -18.51 -4.25 2.55
C LEU A 211 -17.96 -3.03 1.78
N ILE A 212 -18.74 -1.96 1.70
CA ILE A 212 -18.45 -0.72 0.99
C ILE A 212 -18.52 0.41 2.00
N TYR A 213 -17.60 1.36 1.85
CA TYR A 213 -17.67 2.64 2.54
C TYR A 213 -18.27 3.68 1.61
N GLY A 214 -19.16 4.52 2.15
CA GLY A 214 -19.72 5.68 1.45
C GLY A 214 -19.46 6.95 2.25
N ILE A 215 -18.65 7.84 1.69
CA ILE A 215 -18.28 9.11 2.29
C ILE A 215 -19.14 10.25 1.72
N LYS A 216 -19.83 10.94 2.63
CA LYS A 216 -20.43 12.24 2.36
C LYS A 216 -19.52 13.36 2.83
N LEU A 217 -19.30 14.33 1.97
CA LEU A 217 -18.46 15.49 2.28
C LEU A 217 -19.31 16.65 2.82
N GLN A 218 -18.69 17.51 3.62
CA GLN A 218 -19.32 18.77 4.04
C GLN A 218 -19.42 19.77 2.88
N ASN A 219 -18.43 19.80 1.99
CA ASN A 219 -18.41 20.66 0.81
C ASN A 219 -18.50 19.79 -0.44
N GLU A 220 -19.58 19.95 -1.20
CA GLU A 220 -19.87 19.16 -2.39
C GLU A 220 -18.87 19.42 -3.54
N ASN A 221 -18.23 20.58 -3.56
CA ASN A 221 -17.26 20.92 -4.61
C ASN A 221 -16.00 20.04 -4.58
N TYR A 222 -15.79 19.29 -3.48
CA TYR A 222 -14.60 18.43 -3.32
C TYR A 222 -14.85 16.96 -3.66
N TYR A 223 -16.04 16.57 -4.13
CA TYR A 223 -16.32 15.17 -4.45
C TYR A 223 -15.36 14.58 -5.47
N HIS A 224 -15.08 15.29 -6.56
CA HIS A 224 -14.14 14.85 -7.59
C HIS A 224 -12.69 14.85 -7.08
N LEU A 225 -12.25 15.92 -6.42
CA LEU A 225 -10.93 16.00 -5.79
C LEU A 225 -10.65 14.80 -4.86
N PHE A 226 -11.58 14.51 -3.94
CA PHE A 226 -11.37 13.47 -2.94
C PHE A 226 -11.45 12.08 -3.57
N THR A 227 -12.25 11.92 -4.62
CA THR A 227 -12.28 10.68 -5.41
C THR A 227 -10.93 10.43 -6.10
N ALA A 228 -10.31 11.47 -6.66
CA ALA A 228 -8.96 11.36 -7.22
C ALA A 228 -7.91 11.01 -6.16
N ILE A 229 -7.92 11.70 -5.02
CA ILE A 229 -7.01 11.44 -3.90
C ILE A 229 -7.12 9.99 -3.43
N LEU A 230 -8.34 9.47 -3.24
CA LEU A 230 -8.55 8.09 -2.78
C LEU A 230 -8.06 7.02 -3.78
N ASN A 231 -8.13 7.31 -5.08
CA ASN A 231 -7.63 6.43 -6.15
C ASN A 231 -6.12 6.57 -6.42
N SER A 232 -5.44 7.50 -5.77
CA SER A 232 -4.01 7.76 -5.99
C SER A 232 -3.12 6.63 -5.49
N ASP A 233 -1.94 6.51 -6.09
CA ASP A 233 -0.88 5.64 -5.61
C ASP A 233 -0.38 6.14 -4.23
N LEU A 234 -0.37 7.46 -3.95
CA LEU A 234 0.00 8.01 -2.64
C LEU A 234 -0.85 7.46 -1.48
N VAL A 235 -2.18 7.54 -1.59
CA VAL A 235 -3.07 7.05 -0.53
C VAL A 235 -2.98 5.54 -0.39
N ASN A 236 -2.88 4.82 -1.51
CA ASN A 236 -2.68 3.38 -1.48
C ASN A 236 -1.35 2.98 -0.84
N PHE A 237 -0.27 3.73 -1.08
CA PHE A 237 1.04 3.54 -0.45
C PHE A 237 0.94 3.71 1.06
N TYR A 238 0.39 4.84 1.51
CA TYR A 238 0.19 5.16 2.92
C TYR A 238 -0.63 4.08 3.64
N LEU A 239 -1.77 3.68 3.07
CA LEU A 239 -2.63 2.66 3.65
C LEU A 239 -1.98 1.28 3.69
N SER A 240 -1.18 0.94 2.68
CA SER A 240 -0.46 -0.33 2.60
C SER A 240 0.57 -0.48 3.68
N LEU A 241 1.39 0.55 3.86
CA LEU A 241 2.42 0.53 4.88
C LEU A 241 1.80 0.62 6.28
N LYS A 242 0.91 1.59 6.53
CA LYS A 242 0.46 1.90 7.89
C LYS A 242 -0.68 1.00 8.40
N TYR A 243 -1.63 0.62 7.55
CA TYR A 243 -2.87 -0.03 7.99
C TYR A 243 -2.99 -1.49 7.56
N ARG A 244 -2.58 -1.86 6.34
CA ARG A 244 -2.80 -3.22 5.81
C ARG A 244 -1.85 -4.25 6.42
N LYS A 245 -2.36 -5.11 7.30
CA LYS A 245 -1.56 -6.15 7.99
C LYS A 245 -0.97 -7.21 7.05
N ARG A 246 -1.53 -7.39 5.84
CA ARG A 246 -1.08 -8.34 4.80
C ARG A 246 -1.36 -7.77 3.41
N ILE A 247 -0.35 -7.20 2.76
CA ILE A 247 -0.53 -6.45 1.49
C ILE A 247 -0.96 -7.36 0.32
N ASP A 248 -0.57 -8.65 0.35
CA ASP A 248 -0.84 -9.62 -0.71
C ASP A 248 -2.00 -10.60 -0.43
N ASP A 249 -2.63 -10.53 0.74
CA ASP A 249 -3.73 -11.44 1.11
C ASP A 249 -5.08 -10.92 0.60
N ASN A 250 -5.98 -11.82 0.21
CA ASN A 250 -7.31 -11.50 -0.32
C ASN A 250 -8.21 -10.80 0.71
N PHE A 251 -7.81 -10.78 2.00
CA PHE A 251 -8.55 -10.19 3.11
C PHE A 251 -7.85 -8.98 3.74
N ALA A 252 -7.05 -8.23 2.98
CA ALA A 252 -6.49 -6.95 3.42
C ALA A 252 -7.62 -5.93 3.69
N ASN A 253 -8.19 -6.00 4.90
CA ASN A 253 -9.30 -5.19 5.34
C ASN A 253 -8.81 -3.81 5.83
N LEU A 254 -9.44 -2.75 5.34
CA LEU A 254 -9.32 -1.42 5.92
C LEU A 254 -10.44 -1.23 6.94
N ASP A 255 -10.07 -1.00 8.19
CA ASP A 255 -11.04 -0.68 9.22
C ASP A 255 -11.44 0.81 9.18
N THR A 256 -12.44 1.16 9.98
CA THR A 256 -12.93 2.54 10.08
C THR A 256 -11.85 3.51 10.57
N LYS A 257 -10.88 3.04 11.38
CA LYS A 257 -9.74 3.85 11.84
C LYS A 257 -8.83 4.19 10.66
N ALA A 258 -8.52 3.23 9.79
CA ALA A 258 -7.71 3.46 8.60
C ALA A 258 -8.32 4.54 7.70
N ILE A 259 -9.62 4.41 7.38
CA ILE A 259 -10.32 5.36 6.51
C ILE A 259 -10.35 6.77 7.08
N LYS A 260 -10.70 6.90 8.37
CA LYS A 260 -10.75 8.22 9.02
C LYS A 260 -9.40 8.95 8.99
N ASN A 261 -8.30 8.20 9.08
CA ASN A 261 -6.95 8.75 9.13
C ASN A 261 -6.23 8.76 7.77
N ILE A 262 -6.97 8.64 6.65
CA ILE A 262 -6.41 8.93 5.32
C ILE A 262 -5.94 10.40 5.33
N PRO A 263 -4.70 10.68 4.91
CA PRO A 263 -4.13 12.00 4.98
C PRO A 263 -4.66 12.86 3.83
N ILE A 264 -5.09 14.07 4.14
CA ILE A 264 -5.57 15.09 3.20
C ILE A 264 -4.73 16.35 3.39
N PRO A 265 -4.29 17.03 2.32
CA PRO A 265 -3.47 18.24 2.40
C PRO A 265 -4.10 19.30 3.32
N LYS A 266 -3.24 20.07 4.00
CA LYS A 266 -3.70 21.14 4.89
C LYS A 266 -4.23 22.34 4.11
N ASN A 267 -3.52 22.65 3.03
CA ASN A 267 -3.82 23.74 2.14
C ASN A 267 -4.17 23.17 0.78
N PHE A 268 -4.96 23.94 0.06
CA PHE A 268 -5.63 23.54 -1.15
C PHE A 268 -5.28 24.60 -2.18
N ASP A 269 -4.31 24.29 -3.04
CA ASP A 269 -3.97 25.13 -4.19
C ASP A 269 -5.14 25.08 -5.18
N GLU A 270 -5.75 26.23 -5.44
CA GLU A 270 -6.96 26.32 -6.26
C GLU A 270 -6.75 25.83 -7.69
N ILE A 271 -5.56 26.08 -8.27
CA ILE A 271 -5.23 25.67 -9.64
C ILE A 271 -5.12 24.15 -9.70
N LEU A 272 -4.36 23.55 -8.77
CA LEU A 272 -4.22 22.09 -8.71
C LEU A 272 -5.56 21.41 -8.45
N ILE A 273 -6.40 21.97 -7.57
CA ILE A 273 -7.74 21.41 -7.31
C ILE A 273 -8.59 21.42 -8.55
N LEU A 274 -8.63 22.53 -9.29
CA LEU A 274 -9.41 22.63 -10.51
C LEU A 274 -8.95 21.59 -11.54
N GLU A 275 -7.65 21.47 -11.77
CA GLU A 275 -7.10 20.52 -12.75
C GLU A 275 -7.37 19.06 -12.34
N ILE A 276 -7.13 18.71 -11.07
CA ILE A 276 -7.39 17.36 -10.55
C ILE A 276 -8.89 17.02 -10.62
N SER A 277 -9.74 17.98 -10.23
CA SER A 277 -11.19 17.78 -10.22
C SER A 277 -11.75 17.64 -11.63
N GLU A 278 -11.23 18.42 -12.60
CA GLU A 278 -11.63 18.31 -14.00
C GLU A 278 -11.27 16.94 -14.57
N ILE A 279 -10.03 16.47 -14.38
CA ILE A 279 -9.61 15.13 -14.82
C ILE A 279 -10.47 14.06 -14.15
N SER A 280 -10.68 14.15 -12.84
CA SER A 280 -11.53 13.21 -12.11
C SER A 280 -12.96 13.21 -12.59
N GLN A 281 -13.53 14.36 -12.95
CA GLN A 281 -14.87 14.47 -13.50
C GLN A 281 -14.94 13.81 -14.87
N GLN A 282 -13.98 14.10 -15.77
CA GLN A 282 -13.92 13.48 -17.10
C GLN A 282 -13.73 11.96 -17.01
N LEU A 283 -13.00 11.46 -16.00
CA LEU A 283 -12.90 10.03 -15.70
C LEU A 283 -14.25 9.44 -15.23
N THR A 284 -14.96 10.13 -14.34
CA THR A 284 -16.29 9.71 -13.85
C THR A 284 -17.34 9.69 -14.95
N GLU A 285 -17.27 10.65 -15.87
CA GLU A 285 -18.16 10.74 -17.05
C GLU A 285 -17.78 9.76 -18.17
N GLY A 286 -16.68 9.01 -18.03
CA GLY A 286 -16.18 8.07 -19.03
C GLY A 286 -15.56 8.73 -20.28
N LYS A 287 -15.30 10.05 -20.25
CA LYS A 287 -14.60 10.78 -21.31
C LYS A 287 -13.12 10.44 -21.36
N LEU A 288 -12.54 10.12 -20.21
CA LEU A 288 -11.17 9.62 -20.07
C LEU A 288 -11.16 8.20 -19.51
N LYS A 289 -10.06 7.47 -19.73
CA LYS A 289 -9.78 6.18 -19.09
C LYS A 289 -8.67 6.33 -18.06
N TYR A 290 -8.83 5.68 -16.91
CA TYR A 290 -7.84 5.72 -15.82
C TYR A 290 -6.69 4.72 -16.05
N GLU A 291 -5.91 4.97 -17.09
CA GLU A 291 -4.83 4.10 -17.57
C GLU A 291 -3.61 4.95 -17.99
N ASP A 292 -2.44 4.31 -18.01
CA ASP A 292 -1.17 4.84 -18.53
C ASP A 292 -0.91 6.33 -18.18
N LYS A 293 -0.86 7.19 -19.20
CA LYS A 293 -0.51 8.62 -19.10
C LYS A 293 -1.50 9.42 -18.26
N ILE A 294 -2.79 9.10 -18.32
CA ILE A 294 -3.80 9.82 -17.53
C ILE A 294 -3.64 9.47 -16.05
N LYS A 295 -3.43 8.18 -15.75
CA LYS A 295 -3.12 7.76 -14.39
C LYS A 295 -1.84 8.42 -13.89
N GLU A 296 -0.78 8.44 -14.68
CA GLU A 296 0.49 9.07 -14.30
C GLU A 296 0.34 10.57 -14.06
N LYS A 297 -0.29 11.29 -15.00
CA LYS A 297 -0.58 12.74 -14.86
C LYS A 297 -1.36 13.03 -13.58
N LEU A 298 -2.41 12.27 -13.31
CA LEU A 298 -3.23 12.50 -12.11
C LEU A 298 -2.44 12.24 -10.82
N ASN A 299 -1.57 11.23 -10.81
CA ASN A 299 -0.71 10.99 -9.65
C ASN A 299 0.33 12.09 -9.45
N GLU A 300 0.93 12.63 -10.53
CA GLU A 300 1.86 13.77 -10.41
C GLU A 300 1.18 15.02 -9.83
N LEU A 301 -0.01 15.37 -10.32
CA LEU A 301 -0.77 16.50 -9.76
C LEU A 301 -1.11 16.29 -8.27
N ILE A 302 -1.42 15.05 -7.88
CA ILE A 302 -1.65 14.72 -6.47
C ILE A 302 -0.34 14.79 -5.67
N TYR A 303 0.80 14.40 -6.23
CA TYR A 303 2.08 14.57 -5.57
C TYR A 303 2.45 16.06 -5.38
N ASP A 304 2.12 16.91 -6.35
CA ASP A 304 2.25 18.36 -6.24
C ASP A 304 1.34 18.90 -5.12
N LEU A 305 0.08 18.44 -5.07
CA LEU A 305 -0.88 18.86 -4.04
C LEU A 305 -0.42 18.50 -2.60
N TYR A 306 0.44 17.50 -2.45
CA TYR A 306 1.00 17.06 -1.17
C TYR A 306 2.43 17.58 -0.92
N ASP A 307 2.94 18.48 -1.77
CA ASP A 307 4.30 19.03 -1.73
C ASP A 307 5.36 17.91 -1.61
N LEU A 308 5.23 16.86 -2.42
CA LEU A 308 6.17 15.75 -2.41
C LEU A 308 7.42 16.08 -3.23
N GLY A 309 8.59 15.88 -2.61
CA GLY A 309 9.88 16.01 -3.28
C GLY A 309 10.13 14.84 -4.24
N TYR A 310 11.09 15.01 -5.15
CA TYR A 310 11.43 14.01 -6.17
C TYR A 310 11.62 12.59 -5.61
N LEU A 311 12.43 12.44 -4.54
CA LEU A 311 12.71 11.15 -3.92
C LEU A 311 11.48 10.53 -3.24
N GLU A 312 10.58 11.35 -2.69
CA GLU A 312 9.33 10.88 -2.09
C GLU A 312 8.39 10.31 -3.16
N ARG A 313 8.28 10.99 -4.31
CA ARG A 313 7.51 10.52 -5.47
C ARG A 313 8.07 9.21 -6.01
N GLN A 314 9.38 9.15 -6.21
CA GLN A 314 10.03 7.98 -6.76
C GLN A 314 9.86 6.75 -5.86
N ARG A 315 9.92 6.95 -4.53
CA ARG A 315 9.65 5.90 -3.54
C ARG A 315 8.24 5.32 -3.67
N ILE A 316 7.23 6.17 -3.87
CA ILE A 316 5.84 5.73 -4.08
C ILE A 316 5.72 4.98 -5.41
N LYS A 317 6.33 5.48 -6.50
CA LYS A 317 6.34 4.81 -7.81
C LYS A 317 6.99 3.42 -7.73
N ASP A 318 8.17 3.34 -7.11
CA ASP A 318 8.94 2.10 -6.96
C ASP A 318 8.18 1.06 -6.13
N PHE A 319 7.42 1.48 -5.11
CA PHE A 319 6.59 0.58 -4.30
C PHE A 319 5.56 -0.20 -5.13
N PHE A 320 5.01 0.42 -6.17
CA PHE A 320 4.03 -0.22 -7.07
C PHE A 320 4.63 -0.81 -8.34
N ALA A 321 5.95 -0.75 -8.50
CA ALA A 321 6.60 -1.31 -9.66
C ALA A 321 6.42 -2.84 -9.73
N ASN A 322 6.17 -3.33 -10.94
CA ASN A 322 5.99 -4.76 -11.18
C ASN A 322 7.28 -5.53 -10.86
N LYS A 323 7.12 -6.74 -10.30
CA LYS A 323 8.23 -7.68 -10.10
C LYS A 323 8.73 -8.13 -11.49
N LYS A 324 9.87 -7.61 -11.91
CA LYS A 324 10.56 -7.97 -13.15
C LYS A 324 12.06 -8.17 -12.88
N THR A 325 12.71 -8.93 -13.76
CA THR A 325 14.17 -8.93 -13.85
C THR A 325 14.65 -7.60 -14.40
N ILE A 326 15.76 -7.10 -13.86
CA ILE A 326 16.34 -5.84 -14.30
C ILE A 326 16.86 -5.92 -15.73
N LYS A 327 16.77 -4.81 -16.46
CA LYS A 327 17.36 -4.61 -17.78
C LYS A 327 18.56 -3.66 -17.69
N GLU A 328 19.31 -3.52 -18.78
CA GLU A 328 20.46 -2.60 -18.83
C GLU A 328 20.06 -1.15 -18.60
N ILE A 329 18.90 -0.72 -19.11
CA ILE A 329 18.37 0.63 -18.89
C ILE A 329 18.11 0.90 -17.39
N ASP A 330 17.52 -0.05 -16.67
CA ASP A 330 17.25 0.06 -15.23
C ASP A 330 18.57 0.23 -14.45
N LEU A 331 19.63 -0.48 -14.86
CA LEU A 331 20.96 -0.31 -14.28
C LEU A 331 21.61 1.02 -14.63
N SER A 332 21.35 1.56 -15.82
CA SER A 332 21.86 2.88 -16.20
C SER A 332 21.26 3.96 -15.31
N GLU A 333 19.94 3.94 -15.14
CA GLU A 333 19.20 4.86 -14.26
C GLU A 333 19.67 4.74 -12.80
N TYR A 334 19.85 3.51 -12.30
CA TYR A 334 20.40 3.28 -10.96
C TYR A 334 21.79 3.90 -10.79
N LYS A 335 22.70 3.70 -11.76
CA LYS A 335 24.07 4.24 -11.69
C LYS A 335 24.06 5.76 -11.73
N GLU A 336 23.23 6.37 -12.56
CA GLU A 336 23.08 7.81 -12.66
C GLU A 336 22.63 8.40 -11.32
N ALA A 337 21.52 7.89 -10.78
CA ALA A 337 21.00 8.33 -9.47
C ALA A 337 21.99 8.09 -8.31
N LEU A 338 22.72 6.97 -8.33
CA LEU A 338 23.75 6.69 -7.33
C LEU A 338 24.91 7.69 -7.45
N THR A 339 25.32 8.02 -8.68
CA THR A 339 26.38 9.00 -8.96
C THR A 339 25.98 10.37 -8.44
N GLU A 340 24.78 10.86 -8.78
CA GLU A 340 24.26 12.15 -8.28
C GLU A 340 24.23 12.22 -6.75
N THR A 341 23.91 11.10 -6.10
CA THR A 341 23.83 11.03 -4.63
C THR A 341 25.21 11.18 -3.98
N ILE A 342 26.26 10.64 -4.58
CA ILE A 342 27.60 10.57 -3.94
C ILE A 342 28.59 11.60 -4.48
N GLU A 343 28.45 12.05 -5.74
CA GLU A 343 29.49 12.84 -6.43
C GLU A 343 29.80 14.16 -5.74
N LEU A 344 28.80 14.80 -5.11
CA LEU A 344 28.97 16.05 -4.36
C LEU A 344 29.85 15.91 -3.10
N HIS A 345 30.14 14.68 -2.68
CA HIS A 345 30.93 14.39 -1.49
C HIS A 345 32.38 13.95 -1.78
N PHE A 346 32.78 13.89 -3.06
CA PHE A 346 34.13 13.49 -3.45
C PHE A 346 34.73 14.50 -4.45
N GLU A 347 36.02 14.81 -4.30
CA GLU A 347 36.73 15.74 -5.20
C GLU A 347 36.76 15.25 -6.65
N ASN A 348 36.89 13.93 -6.84
CA ASN A 348 36.87 13.29 -8.14
C ASN A 348 35.55 12.53 -8.30
N LYS A 349 34.89 12.72 -9.45
CA LYS A 349 33.69 11.99 -9.81
C LYS A 349 33.96 10.47 -9.75
N PRO A 350 33.22 9.71 -8.92
CA PRO A 350 33.40 8.26 -8.84
C PRO A 350 33.07 7.58 -10.17
N GLU A 351 33.83 6.54 -10.52
CA GLU A 351 33.51 5.70 -11.67
C GLU A 351 32.65 4.54 -11.22
N ILE A 352 31.47 4.38 -11.83
CA ILE A 352 30.53 3.30 -11.50
C ILE A 352 30.38 2.34 -12.68
N GLU A 353 30.56 1.05 -12.43
CA GLU A 353 30.26 0.00 -13.39
C GLU A 353 29.36 -1.08 -12.78
N SER A 354 28.57 -1.74 -13.61
CA SER A 354 27.70 -2.81 -13.19
C SER A 354 27.87 -4.02 -14.10
N CYS A 355 27.85 -5.21 -13.52
CA CYS A 355 27.90 -6.46 -14.25
C CYS A 355 26.76 -7.37 -13.77
N GLN A 356 26.01 -7.90 -14.74
CA GLN A 356 24.96 -8.88 -14.49
C GLN A 356 25.49 -10.29 -14.69
N GLY A 357 25.18 -11.18 -13.76
CA GLY A 357 25.39 -12.61 -13.88
C GLY A 357 24.31 -13.27 -14.74
N ILE A 358 24.31 -12.97 -16.04
CA ILE A 358 23.42 -13.63 -17.01
C ILE A 358 23.91 -15.08 -17.11
N ASN A 359 23.02 -16.05 -16.86
CA ASN A 359 23.26 -17.52 -16.83
C ASN A 359 23.69 -18.15 -15.49
N LEU A 360 23.38 -17.54 -14.35
CA LEU A 360 23.68 -18.11 -13.03
C LEU A 360 22.41 -18.44 -12.23
N PRO A 361 22.43 -19.51 -11.42
CA PRO A 361 21.24 -20.00 -10.70
C PRO A 361 20.67 -19.01 -9.67
N PHE A 362 21.42 -17.98 -9.29
CA PHE A 362 21.05 -17.03 -8.24
C PHE A 362 20.72 -15.60 -8.74
N GLY A 363 20.86 -15.34 -10.05
CA GLY A 363 20.53 -14.04 -10.65
C GLY A 363 21.19 -12.85 -9.95
N LEU A 364 22.53 -12.80 -9.90
CA LEU A 364 23.29 -11.77 -9.17
C LEU A 364 23.69 -10.60 -10.05
N VAL A 365 23.75 -9.42 -9.44
CA VAL A 365 24.24 -8.20 -10.08
C VAL A 365 25.20 -7.51 -9.12
N VAL A 366 26.35 -7.11 -9.65
CA VAL A 366 27.39 -6.41 -8.90
C VAL A 366 27.59 -5.04 -9.51
N THR A 367 27.40 -4.00 -8.70
CA THR A 367 27.79 -2.63 -9.03
C THR A 367 29.03 -2.26 -8.25
N ALA A 368 30.11 -1.93 -8.96
CA ALA A 368 31.36 -1.47 -8.39
C ALA A 368 31.47 0.06 -8.52
N ILE A 369 31.90 0.70 -7.44
CA ILE A 369 32.14 2.13 -7.35
C ILE A 369 33.63 2.30 -7.08
N TYR A 370 34.33 3.06 -7.93
CA TYR A 370 35.75 3.34 -7.79
C TYR A 370 35.99 4.81 -7.48
N PHE A 371 36.81 5.05 -6.48
CA PHE A 371 37.28 6.38 -6.11
C PHE A 371 38.72 6.57 -6.62
N ASN A 372 39.17 7.81 -6.82
CA ASN A 372 40.57 8.14 -7.10
C ASN A 372 41.22 7.35 -8.26
N LYS A 373 40.46 7.08 -9.34
CA LYS A 373 40.90 6.27 -10.50
C LYS A 373 41.34 4.83 -10.15
N ALA A 374 40.81 4.27 -9.05
CA ALA A 374 41.16 2.94 -8.56
C ALA A 374 40.70 1.79 -9.49
N LYS A 375 39.91 2.06 -10.53
CA LYS A 375 39.43 1.06 -11.49
C LYS A 375 40.55 0.23 -12.13
N SER A 376 41.73 0.82 -12.33
CA SER A 376 42.90 0.14 -12.89
C SER A 376 43.60 -0.80 -11.91
N THR A 377 43.41 -0.59 -10.60
CA THR A 377 44.12 -1.32 -9.53
C THR A 377 43.21 -2.26 -8.74
N GLN A 378 41.90 -2.02 -8.76
CA GLN A 378 40.91 -2.80 -8.02
C GLN A 378 40.16 -3.79 -8.93
N PRO A 379 39.64 -4.91 -8.40
CA PRO A 379 38.87 -5.87 -9.18
C PRO A 379 37.65 -5.24 -9.88
N THR A 380 37.37 -5.64 -11.11
CA THR A 380 36.14 -5.25 -11.84
C THR A 380 34.91 -5.87 -11.18
N SER A 381 33.73 -5.26 -11.37
CA SER A 381 32.40 -5.81 -11.07
C SER A 381 32.27 -7.26 -11.59
N LYS A 382 32.76 -7.55 -12.80
CA LYS A 382 32.79 -8.91 -13.38
C LYS A 382 33.66 -9.88 -12.57
N LYS A 383 34.89 -9.47 -12.20
CA LYS A 383 35.78 -10.30 -11.37
C LYS A 383 35.21 -10.52 -9.98
N LYS A 384 34.60 -9.51 -9.36
CA LYS A 384 33.93 -9.64 -8.06
C LYS A 384 32.68 -10.50 -8.12
N LEU A 385 31.89 -10.40 -9.18
CA LEU A 385 30.76 -11.28 -9.41
C LEU A 385 31.22 -12.74 -9.48
N GLN A 386 32.24 -13.05 -10.28
CA GLN A 386 32.83 -14.39 -10.37
C GLN A 386 33.35 -14.89 -9.01
N TYR A 387 34.05 -14.04 -8.27
CA TYR A 387 34.51 -14.36 -6.92
C TYR A 387 33.34 -14.66 -5.98
N ALA A 388 32.31 -13.81 -5.96
CA ALA A 388 31.15 -13.99 -5.11
C ALA A 388 30.45 -15.33 -5.41
N ILE A 389 30.26 -15.65 -6.69
CA ILE A 389 29.71 -16.95 -7.11
C ILE A 389 30.57 -18.11 -6.62
N ASN A 390 31.90 -18.02 -6.81
CA ASN A 390 32.80 -19.09 -6.40
C ASN A 390 32.78 -19.32 -4.89
N GLU A 391 32.71 -18.26 -4.08
CA GLU A 391 32.56 -18.38 -2.64
C GLU A 391 31.22 -19.02 -2.26
N ILE A 392 30.12 -18.60 -2.89
CA ILE A 392 28.78 -19.19 -2.69
C ILE A 392 28.79 -20.69 -3.02
N LEU A 393 29.43 -21.09 -4.11
CA LEU A 393 29.51 -22.49 -4.53
C LEU A 393 30.45 -23.34 -3.66
N LYS A 394 31.48 -22.73 -3.06
CA LYS A 394 32.50 -23.42 -2.24
C LYS A 394 32.13 -23.55 -0.77
N THR A 395 31.24 -22.71 -0.24
CA THR A 395 30.94 -22.66 1.20
C THR A 395 29.62 -23.33 1.53
N SER A 396 29.66 -24.36 2.39
CA SER A 396 28.49 -24.89 3.07
C SER A 396 28.33 -24.20 4.44
N GLY A 397 27.13 -23.68 4.70
CA GLY A 397 26.67 -23.27 6.03
C GLY A 397 27.10 -21.88 6.51
N GLU A 398 28.32 -21.73 7.02
CA GLU A 398 28.63 -20.61 7.95
C GLU A 398 29.39 -19.42 7.31
N LYS A 399 30.38 -19.65 6.44
CA LYS A 399 31.09 -18.56 5.74
C LYS A 399 30.22 -17.85 4.69
N PHE A 400 29.18 -18.53 4.22
CA PHE A 400 28.16 -18.01 3.34
C PHE A 400 27.35 -16.86 3.99
N LEU A 401 27.14 -16.92 5.32
CA LEU A 401 26.44 -15.89 6.10
C LEU A 401 27.23 -14.57 6.23
N ALA A 402 28.53 -14.60 5.96
CA ALA A 402 29.41 -13.42 6.05
C ALA A 402 29.39 -12.55 4.78
N MET A 403 28.67 -12.94 3.73
CA MET A 403 28.53 -12.10 2.54
C MET A 403 27.62 -10.90 2.81
N SER A 404 28.25 -9.74 3.01
CA SER A 404 27.57 -8.46 3.05
C SER A 404 27.09 -8.05 1.65
N GLU A 405 25.90 -7.44 1.58
CA GLU A 405 25.41 -6.82 0.34
C GLU A 405 26.32 -5.68 -0.15
N LYS A 406 27.15 -5.11 0.74
CA LYS A 406 28.17 -4.10 0.43
C LYS A 406 29.54 -4.54 0.92
N VAL A 407 30.55 -4.55 0.05
CA VAL A 407 31.94 -4.86 0.38
C VAL A 407 32.79 -3.60 0.20
N TYR A 408 33.38 -3.12 1.29
CA TYR A 408 34.24 -1.94 1.31
C TYR A 408 35.70 -2.35 1.11
N GLY A 409 36.31 -1.83 0.04
CA GLY A 409 37.76 -1.89 -0.20
C GLY A 409 38.42 -0.55 0.12
N LYS A 410 39.74 -0.46 -0.09
CA LYS A 410 40.53 0.74 0.21
C LYS A 410 40.07 1.97 -0.59
N ASP A 411 39.82 1.82 -1.89
CA ASP A 411 39.40 2.88 -2.81
C ASP A 411 38.23 2.43 -3.72
N CYS A 412 37.46 1.44 -3.27
CA CYS A 412 36.31 0.94 -4.02
C CYS A 412 35.23 0.33 -3.12
N ILE A 413 34.00 0.32 -3.60
CA ILE A 413 32.86 -0.31 -2.92
C ILE A 413 32.12 -1.19 -3.93
N TYR A 414 31.73 -2.39 -3.51
CA TYR A 414 30.93 -3.30 -4.31
C TYR A 414 29.56 -3.50 -3.69
N ILE A 415 28.50 -3.24 -4.44
CA ILE A 415 27.11 -3.51 -4.08
C ILE A 415 26.67 -4.78 -4.81
N ILE A 416 26.23 -5.79 -4.05
CA ILE A 416 25.88 -7.13 -4.54
C ILE A 416 24.42 -7.41 -4.16
N LYS A 417 23.54 -7.51 -5.16
CA LYS A 417 22.09 -7.80 -4.96
C LYS A 417 21.56 -8.71 -6.07
N ASN A 418 20.34 -9.24 -5.92
CA ASN A 418 19.73 -10.04 -6.98
C ASN A 418 19.26 -9.13 -8.12
N ASN A 419 19.00 -9.72 -9.27
CA ASN A 419 18.49 -9.06 -10.47
C ASN A 419 17.00 -8.67 -10.39
N SER A 420 16.38 -8.62 -9.20
CA SER A 420 15.03 -8.08 -9.03
C SER A 420 15.04 -6.57 -9.18
N PHE A 421 14.15 -6.02 -9.99
CA PHE A 421 14.04 -4.56 -10.22
C PHE A 421 13.93 -3.73 -8.94
N GLN A 422 13.22 -4.25 -7.94
CA GLN A 422 13.03 -3.58 -6.64
C GLN A 422 14.34 -3.29 -5.90
N ASN A 423 15.43 -3.97 -6.25
CA ASN A 423 16.76 -3.79 -5.64
C ASN A 423 17.66 -2.81 -6.40
N TRP A 424 17.22 -2.30 -7.54
CA TRP A 424 18.00 -1.45 -8.45
C TRP A 424 17.18 -0.26 -8.94
N THR A 425 16.24 0.23 -8.14
CA THR A 425 15.48 1.44 -8.48
C THR A 425 16.25 2.70 -8.09
N THR A 426 15.82 3.85 -8.60
CA THR A 426 16.33 5.17 -8.20
C THR A 426 16.24 5.40 -6.69
N THR A 427 15.14 5.00 -6.05
CA THR A 427 15.01 5.08 -4.58
C THR A 427 16.09 4.26 -3.89
N LYS A 428 16.38 3.07 -4.41
CA LYS A 428 17.40 2.19 -3.85
C LYS A 428 18.82 2.72 -4.08
N ALA A 429 19.08 3.35 -5.23
CA ALA A 429 20.34 4.02 -5.51
C ALA A 429 20.63 5.12 -4.47
N PHE A 430 19.64 5.97 -4.19
CA PHE A 430 19.76 7.01 -3.17
C PHE A 430 20.02 6.42 -1.78
N GLU A 431 19.28 5.39 -1.37
CA GLU A 431 19.48 4.71 -0.08
C GLU A 431 20.89 4.11 0.04
N ASP A 432 21.37 3.44 -1.01
CA ASP A 432 22.72 2.88 -1.02
C ASP A 432 23.78 3.97 -0.95
N GLY A 433 23.59 5.09 -1.66
CA GLY A 433 24.48 6.24 -1.60
C GLY A 433 24.54 6.86 -0.20
N GLN A 434 23.39 7.05 0.45
CA GLN A 434 23.35 7.56 1.83
C GLN A 434 24.02 6.60 2.83
N GLU A 435 23.80 5.28 2.69
CA GLU A 435 24.49 4.28 3.51
C GLU A 435 26.01 4.33 3.31
N ILE A 436 26.47 4.48 2.07
CA ILE A 436 27.90 4.64 1.74
C ILE A 436 28.47 5.90 2.40
N LEU A 437 27.81 7.04 2.26
CA LEU A 437 28.27 8.31 2.83
C LEU A 437 28.32 8.27 4.37
N LYS A 438 27.36 7.58 5.02
CA LYS A 438 27.36 7.36 6.47
C LYS A 438 28.52 6.49 6.95
N SER A 439 29.03 5.58 6.11
CA SER A 439 30.12 4.66 6.46
C SER A 439 31.53 5.22 6.26
N ILE A 440 31.66 6.26 5.43
CA ILE A 440 32.94 6.90 5.10
C ILE A 440 33.19 8.15 5.96
N ARG A 441 32.12 8.74 6.51
CA ARG A 441 32.21 9.78 7.57
C ARG A 441 32.50 9.15 8.91
#